data_AF-A0A150P120-F1
#
_entry.id   AF-A0A150P120-F1
#
_cell.length_a   1.000
_cell.length_b   1.000
_cell.length_c   1.000
_cell.angle_alpha   90.00
_cell.angle_beta   90.00
_cell.angle_gamma   90.00
#
_symmetry.space_group_name_H-M   'P 1'
#
loop_
_entity.id
_entity.type
_entity.pdbx_description
1 polymer ?
#
loop_
_entity_poly.entity_id
_entity_poly.type
_entity_poly.pdbx_seq_one_letter_code
_entity_poly.pdbx_strand_id
1 'polypeptide(L)'
;MGVDVEVLDRIPVTDDRDVEIKLLSSQPKAEPYTQEELGEPVRGGLRWRVPLAPGGKASVAFTYRVVFSSKSEVVGGNRRE
;
A
#
# COMPACT_ATOMS: atom_id res chain seq x y z
N MET A 1 -13.49 2.13 -26.89
CA MET A 1 -12.79 0.98 -26.27
C MET A 1 -12.22 1.46 -24.94
N GLY A 2 -12.37 0.71 -23.86
CA GLY A 2 -11.75 1.06 -22.57
C GLY A 2 -10.25 0.75 -22.56
N VAL A 3 -9.55 1.16 -21.50
CA VAL A 3 -8.14 0.83 -21.24
C VAL A 3 -8.01 0.18 -19.88
N ASP A 4 -7.05 -0.73 -19.72
CA ASP A 4 -6.67 -1.23 -18.39
C ASP A 4 -5.58 -0.33 -17.81
N VAL A 5 -5.83 0.22 -16.62
CA VAL A 5 -4.88 1.06 -15.89
C VAL A 5 -4.26 0.25 -14.77
N GLU A 6 -2.93 0.20 -14.73
CA GLU A 6 -2.21 -0.35 -13.59
C GLU A 6 -1.95 0.75 -12.56
N VAL A 7 -2.33 0.50 -11.31
CA VAL A 7 -2.00 1.36 -10.17
C VAL A 7 -1.04 0.61 -9.28
N LEU A 8 0.08 1.25 -8.96
CA LEU A 8 1.12 0.72 -8.10
C LEU A 8 1.24 1.62 -6.87
N ASP A 9 1.20 1.02 -5.68
CA ASP A 9 1.41 1.70 -4.41
C ASP A 9 2.06 0.71 -3.43
N ARG A 10 2.24 1.09 -2.16
CA ARG A 10 2.81 0.23 -1.13
C ARG A 10 2.24 0.52 0.25
N ILE A 11 2.23 -0.50 1.10
CA ILE A 11 2.13 -0.28 2.55
C ILE A 11 3.49 0.20 3.10
N PRO A 12 3.51 0.89 4.25
CA PRO A 12 4.75 1.17 4.95
C PRO A 12 5.54 -0.11 5.23
N VAL A 13 6.86 0.01 5.31
CA VAL A 13 7.76 -1.10 5.68
C VAL A 13 8.77 -0.60 6.70
N THR A 14 9.27 -1.53 7.50
CA THR A 14 10.21 -1.23 8.57
C THR A 14 11.16 -2.41 8.75
N ASP A 15 12.36 -2.13 9.25
CA ASP A 15 13.31 -3.13 9.73
C ASP A 15 13.31 -3.23 11.27
N ASP A 16 12.52 -2.38 11.93
CA ASP A 16 12.28 -2.44 13.37
C ASP A 16 11.41 -3.65 13.70
N ARG A 17 11.96 -4.56 14.51
CA ARG A 17 11.30 -5.80 14.92
C ARG A 17 10.16 -5.56 15.91
N ASP A 18 10.14 -4.41 16.56
CA ASP A 18 9.12 -4.01 17.53
C ASP A 18 7.93 -3.29 16.87
N VAL A 19 7.92 -3.21 15.53
CA VAL A 19 6.84 -2.60 14.73
C VAL A 19 6.24 -3.64 13.78
N GLU A 20 4.96 -3.94 13.97
CA GLU A 20 4.19 -4.80 13.06
C GLU A 20 3.40 -3.94 12.06
N ILE A 21 3.49 -4.29 10.77
CA ILE A 21 2.70 -3.64 9.71
C ILE A 21 1.88 -4.70 9.00
N LYS A 22 0.57 -4.50 8.91
CA LYS A 22 -0.36 -5.45 8.31
C LYS A 22 -1.35 -4.78 7.36
N LEU A 23 -1.44 -5.28 6.13
CA LEU A 23 -2.55 -4.95 5.23
C LEU A 23 -3.84 -5.54 5.78
N LEU A 24 -4.84 -4.71 6.03
CA LEU A 24 -6.15 -5.12 6.52
C LEU A 24 -7.13 -5.37 5.38
N SER A 25 -7.14 -4.49 4.38
CA SER A 25 -8.04 -4.60 3.24
C SER A 25 -7.50 -3.84 2.03
N SER A 26 -7.97 -4.23 0.85
CA SER A 26 -7.85 -3.47 -0.38
C SER A 26 -9.13 -3.65 -1.21
N GLN A 27 -9.57 -2.59 -1.86
CA GLN A 27 -10.70 -2.64 -2.79
C GLN A 27 -10.41 -1.79 -4.04
N PRO A 28 -10.42 -2.41 -5.25
CA PRO A 28 -10.45 -3.85 -5.51
C PRO A 28 -9.31 -4.61 -4.81
N LYS A 29 -9.37 -5.95 -4.78
CA LYS A 29 -8.31 -6.74 -4.16
C LYS A 29 -7.00 -6.49 -4.90
N ALA A 30 -5.98 -6.06 -4.16
CA ALA A 30 -4.63 -5.88 -4.67
C ALA A 30 -3.89 -7.21 -4.82
N GLU A 31 -2.98 -7.27 -5.78
CA GLU A 31 -1.97 -8.32 -5.90
C GLU A 31 -0.63 -7.82 -5.29
N PRO A 32 0.18 -8.70 -4.67
CA PRO A 32 1.53 -8.33 -4.27
C PRO A 32 2.37 -7.87 -5.46
N TYR A 33 3.22 -6.87 -5.24
CA TYR A 33 4.15 -6.36 -6.25
C TYR A 33 5.56 -6.24 -5.68
N THR A 34 6.54 -6.86 -6.34
CA THR A 34 7.91 -6.99 -5.81
C THR A 34 8.98 -6.27 -6.63
N GLN A 35 8.70 -5.84 -7.87
CA GLN A 35 9.70 -5.26 -8.79
C GLN A 35 10.93 -6.14 -9.08
N GLU A 36 10.87 -7.43 -8.77
CA GLU A 36 11.99 -8.36 -8.98
C GLU A 36 12.43 -8.39 -10.46
N GLU A 37 11.47 -8.27 -11.39
CA GLU A 37 11.71 -8.26 -12.82
C GLU A 37 12.49 -7.02 -13.31
N LEU A 38 12.54 -5.96 -12.51
CA LEU A 38 13.24 -4.71 -12.82
C LEU A 38 14.63 -4.62 -12.15
N GLY A 39 15.00 -5.62 -11.34
CA GLY A 39 16.28 -5.65 -10.61
C GLY A 39 16.33 -4.79 -9.35
N GLU A 40 15.24 -4.09 -9.01
CA GLU A 40 15.16 -3.15 -7.87
C GLU A 40 13.97 -3.54 -6.97
N PRO A 41 14.13 -4.56 -6.11
CA PRO A 41 13.00 -5.14 -5.39
C PRO A 41 12.40 -4.19 -4.34
N VAL A 42 11.08 -4.17 -4.24
CA VAL A 42 10.34 -3.39 -3.24
C VAL A 42 9.58 -4.28 -2.25
N ARG A 43 9.63 -3.89 -0.98
CA ARG A 43 8.83 -4.50 0.08
C ARG A 43 7.47 -3.83 0.20
N GLY A 44 6.43 -4.64 0.43
CA GLY A 44 5.07 -4.16 0.70
C GLY A 44 4.36 -3.56 -0.51
N GLY A 45 4.84 -3.81 -1.73
CA GLY A 45 4.22 -3.31 -2.95
C GLY A 45 2.86 -3.97 -3.23
N LEU A 46 1.96 -3.16 -3.77
CA LEU A 46 0.59 -3.51 -4.14
C LEU A 46 0.34 -3.11 -5.59
N ARG A 47 -0.33 -3.98 -6.34
CA ARG A 47 -0.74 -3.76 -7.73
C ARG A 47 -2.25 -3.92 -7.87
N TRP A 48 -2.86 -3.00 -8.59
CA TRP A 48 -4.22 -3.12 -9.10
C TRP A 48 -4.22 -3.00 -10.60
N ARG A 49 -5.05 -3.79 -11.28
CA ARG A 49 -5.42 -3.58 -12.68
C ARG A 49 -6.88 -3.23 -12.74
N VAL A 50 -7.18 -2.03 -13.24
CA VAL A 50 -8.53 -1.46 -13.19
C VAL A 50 -8.96 -1.06 -14.59
N PRO A 51 -10.04 -1.67 -15.13
CA PRO A 51 -10.58 -1.27 -16.42
C PRO A 51 -11.23 0.10 -16.32
N LEU A 52 -10.90 0.99 -17.25
CA LEU A 52 -11.40 2.36 -17.30
C LEU A 52 -12.04 2.65 -18.66
N ALA A 53 -13.32 2.99 -18.65
CA ALA A 53 -14.04 3.45 -19.83
C ALA A 53 -13.63 4.90 -20.20
N PRO A 54 -13.76 5.32 -21.47
CA PRO A 54 -13.54 6.71 -21.86
C PRO A 54 -14.38 7.68 -21.02
N GLY A 55 -13.75 8.69 -20.42
CA GLY A 55 -14.40 9.65 -19.51
C GLY A 55 -14.86 9.06 -18.17
N GLY A 56 -14.60 7.78 -17.92
CA GLY A 56 -14.95 7.09 -16.68
C GLY A 56 -14.03 7.44 -15.52
N LYS A 57 -14.44 7.01 -14.33
CA LYS A 57 -13.64 7.10 -13.09
C LYS A 57 -13.61 5.73 -12.44
N ALA A 58 -12.48 5.41 -11.84
CA ALA A 58 -12.33 4.25 -10.97
C ALA A 58 -11.53 4.65 -9.73
N SER A 59 -11.68 3.87 -8.67
CA SER A 59 -11.02 4.10 -7.39
C SER A 59 -10.38 2.82 -6.88
N VAL A 60 -9.19 2.95 -6.34
CA VAL A 60 -8.55 1.91 -5.53
C VAL A 60 -8.37 2.48 -4.13
N ALA A 61 -8.53 1.63 -3.12
CA ALA A 61 -8.30 1.99 -1.73
C ALA A 61 -7.69 0.81 -1.00
N PHE A 62 -6.89 1.08 0.02
CA PHE A 62 -6.38 0.06 0.93
C PHE A 62 -6.23 0.63 2.33
N THR A 63 -6.31 -0.27 3.31
CA THR A 63 -6.15 0.04 4.73
C THR A 63 -5.09 -0.86 5.30
N TYR A 64 -4.15 -0.28 6.05
CA TYR A 64 -3.15 -1.00 6.80
C TYR A 64 -3.20 -0.61 8.28
N ARG A 65 -2.64 -1.47 9.13
CA ARG A 65 -2.42 -1.24 10.55
C ARG A 65 -0.94 -1.21 10.83
N VAL A 66 -0.51 -0.25 11.63
CA VAL A 66 0.81 -0.22 12.25
C VAL A 66 0.61 -0.41 13.74
N VAL A 67 1.29 -1.40 14.32
CA VAL A 67 1.30 -1.67 15.76
C VAL A 67 2.72 -1.47 16.26
N PHE A 68 2.87 -0.64 17.28
CA PHE A 68 4.13 -0.40 17.96
C PHE A 68 4.16 -1.16 19.28
N SER A 69 5.36 -1.57 19.72
CA SER A 69 5.52 -2.12 21.06
C SER A 69 5.12 -1.10 22.13
N SER A 70 4.76 -1.59 23.32
CA SER A 70 4.42 -0.72 24.47
C SER A 70 5.59 0.12 24.99
N LYS A 71 6.83 -0.16 24.55
CA LYS A 71 8.03 0.61 24.90
C LYS A 71 8.31 1.76 23.93
N SER A 72 7.54 1.84 22.84
CA SER A 72 7.74 2.80 21.76
C SER A 72 6.79 3.98 21.90
N GLU A 73 7.26 5.17 21.50
CA GLU A 73 6.46 6.39 21.42
C GLU A 73 6.39 6.87 19.98
N VAL A 74 5.22 7.36 19.56
CA VAL A 74 5.05 7.98 18.24
C VAL A 74 5.37 9.46 18.34
N VAL A 75 6.55 9.85 17.85
CA VAL A 75 6.97 11.26 17.81
C VAL A 75 6.41 11.93 16.55
N GLY A 76 5.78 13.10 16.69
CA GLY A 76 5.22 13.86 15.56
C GLY A 76 3.95 13.25 14.94
N GLY A 77 3.31 12.28 15.62
CA GLY A 77 2.07 11.66 15.16
C GLY A 77 0.81 12.52 15.37
N ASN A 78 0.93 13.61 16.13
CA ASN A 78 -0.19 14.48 16.48
C ASN A 78 -0.34 15.61 15.45
N ARG A 79 -1.51 15.72 14.79
CA ARG A 79 -1.78 16.78 13.78
C ARG A 79 -1.90 18.20 14.34
N ARG A 80 -1.74 18.37 15.66
CA ARG A 80 -1.95 19.65 16.38
C ARG A 80 -0.68 20.17 17.06
N GLU A 81 0.46 19.50 16.86
CA GLU A 81 1.79 19.97 17.24
C GLU A 81 2.52 20.55 16.03
#